data_AF-E6IZF9-F1
#
_entry.id   AF-E6IZF9-F1
#
_cell.length_a   1.000
_cell.length_b   1.000
_cell.length_c   1.000
_cell.angle_alpha   90.00
_cell.angle_beta   90.00
_cell.angle_gamma   90.00
#
_symmetry.space_group_name_H-M   'P 1'
#
loop_
_entity.id
_entity.type
_entity.pdbx_description
1 polymer ?
#
loop_
_entity_poly.entity_id
_entity_poly.type
_entity_poly.pdbx_seq_one_letter_code
_entity_poly.pdbx_strand_id
1 'polypeptide(L)'
;MRKLNGRGRPEKLYRLNEQQATLLITFLKNTKQVANFKENLVKAFFEMRDEVAEFKLQRALERPKRKTLHDSIEIWLVAPNHAHSTMNNLLLKGASGMNKRQLMAARGGYNGIDSLTSTELARFQDLEDMAIAMIKLGMTYQEIKSMVFRPQQGG
;
A
#
# COMPACT_ATOMS: atom_id res chain seq x y z
N MET A 1 4.55 8.08 -38.90
CA MET A 1 5.13 6.87 -39.53
C MET A 1 6.65 7.05 -39.57
N ARG A 2 7.43 6.14 -38.97
CA ARG A 2 8.90 6.18 -39.05
C ARG A 2 9.30 5.44 -40.33
N LYS A 3 9.86 6.14 -41.34
CA LYS A 3 10.35 5.51 -42.57
C LYS A 3 11.69 4.83 -42.30
N LEU A 4 11.76 3.52 -42.57
CA LEU A 4 13.00 2.75 -42.58
C LEU A 4 13.48 2.65 -44.04
N ASN A 5 14.74 3.01 -44.30
CA ASN A 5 15.37 2.85 -45.61
C ASN A 5 15.81 1.38 -45.75
N GLY A 6 14.97 0.54 -46.36
CA GLY A 6 15.29 -0.85 -46.65
C GLY A 6 14.06 -1.65 -47.06
N ARG A 7 14.23 -2.67 -47.91
CA ARG A 7 13.19 -3.57 -48.45
C ARG A 7 12.51 -4.46 -47.39
N GLY A 8 12.01 -3.87 -46.30
CA GLY A 8 11.24 -4.54 -45.25
C GLY A 8 9.74 -4.28 -45.41
N ARG A 9 8.91 -5.29 -45.13
CA ARG A 9 7.45 -5.15 -45.13
C ARG A 9 7.08 -4.07 -44.08
N PRO A 10 6.22 -3.08 -44.39
CA PRO A 10 5.87 -2.04 -43.42
C PRO A 10 5.19 -2.67 -42.20
N GLU A 11 5.85 -2.59 -41.05
CA GLU A 11 5.31 -3.03 -39.77
C GLU A 11 4.30 -2.01 -39.24
N LYS A 12 3.12 -2.47 -38.82
CA LYS A 12 2.12 -1.64 -38.14
C LYS A 12 2.30 -1.77 -36.64
N LEU A 13 2.77 -0.71 -36.00
CA LEU A 13 2.84 -0.62 -34.54
C LEU A 13 1.54 -0.01 -34.01
N TYR A 14 0.80 -0.78 -33.21
CA TYR A 14 -0.37 -0.30 -32.50
C TYR A 14 0.01 0.10 -31.08
N ARG A 15 -0.40 1.31 -30.66
CA ARG A 15 -0.30 1.77 -29.28
C ARG A 15 -1.70 1.74 -28.68
N LEU A 16 -1.95 0.76 -27.82
CA LEU A 16 -3.25 0.57 -27.17
C LEU A 16 -3.17 1.11 -25.73
N ASN A 17 -4.24 1.76 -25.28
CA ASN A 17 -4.45 1.99 -23.85
C ASN A 17 -4.94 0.70 -23.17
N GLU A 18 -5.07 0.71 -21.84
CA GLU A 18 -5.45 -0.46 -21.05
C GLU A 18 -6.80 -1.06 -21.49
N GLN A 19 -7.83 -0.22 -21.65
CA GLN A 19 -9.16 -0.67 -22.07
C GLN A 19 -9.16 -1.27 -23.47
N GLN A 20 -8.42 -0.66 -24.41
CA GLN A 20 -8.27 -1.15 -25.78
C GLN A 20 -7.52 -2.48 -25.84
N ALA A 21 -6.46 -2.65 -25.05
CA ALA A 21 -5.71 -3.89 -24.97
C ALA A 21 -6.55 -5.01 -24.34
N THR A 22 -7.26 -4.72 -23.25
CA THR A 22 -8.17 -5.67 -22.59
C THR A 22 -9.28 -6.11 -23.53
N LEU A 23 -9.91 -5.18 -24.25
CA LEU A 23 -10.92 -5.51 -25.26
C LEU A 23 -10.33 -6.37 -26.39
N LEU A 24 -9.13 -6.06 -26.88
CA LEU A 24 -8.48 -6.89 -27.89
C LEU A 24 -8.24 -8.32 -27.38
N ILE A 25 -7.79 -8.46 -26.12
CA ILE A 25 -7.56 -9.75 -25.48
C ILE A 25 -8.83 -10.59 -25.45
N THR A 26 -10.01 -10.02 -25.19
CA THR A 26 -11.27 -10.78 -25.15
C THR A 26 -11.57 -11.45 -26.48
N PHE A 27 -11.25 -10.78 -27.60
CA PHE A 27 -11.46 -11.29 -28.96
C PHE A 27 -10.43 -12.33 -29.43
N LEU A 28 -9.31 -12.51 -28.70
CA LEU A 28 -8.30 -13.50 -29.09
C LEU A 28 -8.87 -14.93 -29.02
N LYS A 29 -8.54 -15.77 -30.00
CA LYS A 29 -8.91 -17.19 -30.02
C LYS A 29 -8.32 -17.93 -28.81
N ASN A 30 -9.12 -18.79 -28.18
CA ASN A 30 -8.72 -19.55 -26.99
C ASN A 30 -7.80 -20.74 -27.32
N THR A 31 -6.56 -20.46 -27.72
CA THR A 31 -5.49 -21.46 -27.64
C THR A 31 -5.18 -21.76 -26.17
N LYS A 32 -4.53 -22.89 -25.85
CA LYS A 32 -4.17 -23.23 -24.46
C LYS A 32 -3.44 -22.09 -23.74
N GLN A 33 -2.48 -21.46 -24.43
CA GLN A 33 -1.74 -20.32 -23.90
C GLN A 33 -2.63 -19.10 -23.64
N VAL A 34 -3.51 -18.75 -24.58
CA VAL A 34 -4.41 -17.59 -24.45
C VAL A 34 -5.46 -17.83 -23.37
N ALA A 35 -5.97 -19.06 -23.23
CA ALA A 35 -6.92 -19.43 -22.19
C ALA A 35 -6.29 -19.26 -20.79
N ASN A 36 -5.11 -19.84 -20.56
CA ASN A 36 -4.38 -19.68 -19.29
C ASN A 36 -4.08 -18.21 -18.98
N PHE A 37 -3.71 -17.42 -19.99
CA PHE A 37 -3.49 -15.98 -19.83
C PHE A 37 -4.77 -15.25 -19.40
N LYS A 38 -5.90 -15.53 -20.06
CA LYS A 38 -7.20 -14.94 -19.70
C LYS A 38 -7.63 -15.34 -18.29
N GLU A 39 -7.45 -16.60 -17.90
CA GLU A 39 -7.75 -17.06 -16.53
C GLU A 39 -6.91 -16.33 -15.49
N ASN A 40 -5.59 -16.22 -15.71
CA ASN A 40 -4.70 -15.48 -14.82
C ASN A 40 -5.06 -13.99 -14.75
N LEU A 41 -5.42 -13.37 -15.88
CA LEU A 41 -5.85 -11.98 -15.92
C LEU A 41 -7.13 -11.76 -15.13
N VAL A 42 -8.12 -12.63 -15.30
CA VAL A 42 -9.38 -12.59 -14.56
C VAL A 42 -9.11 -12.79 -13.06
N LYS A 43 -8.30 -13.79 -12.70
CA LYS A 43 -7.93 -14.04 -11.31
C LYS A 43 -7.27 -12.81 -10.66
N ALA A 44 -6.25 -12.24 -11.31
CA ALA A 44 -5.56 -11.05 -10.81
C ALA A 44 -6.51 -9.84 -10.67
N PHE A 45 -7.48 -9.69 -11.58
CA PHE A 45 -8.50 -8.64 -11.48
C PHE A 45 -9.39 -8.82 -10.24
N PHE A 46 -9.87 -10.04 -9.99
CA PHE A 46 -10.69 -10.34 -8.81
C PHE A 46 -9.90 -10.20 -7.51
N GLU A 47 -8.65 -10.66 -7.47
CA GLU A 47 -7.74 -10.47 -6.33
C GLU A 47 -7.53 -8.97 -6.03
N MET A 48 -7.28 -8.16 -7.06
CA MET A 48 -7.15 -6.71 -6.90
C MET A 48 -8.44 -6.05 -6.42
N ARG A 49 -9.60 -6.48 -6.94
CA ARG A 49 -10.91 -5.97 -6.51
C ARG A 49 -11.16 -6.27 -5.03
N ASP A 50 -10.89 -7.50 -4.62
CA ASP A 50 -11.14 -7.96 -3.26
C ASP A 50 -10.20 -7.27 -2.27
N GLU A 51 -8.92 -7.08 -2.63
CA GLU A 51 -7.95 -6.27 -1.88
C GLU A 51 -8.43 -4.82 -1.68
N VAL A 52 -8.95 -4.17 -2.74
CA VAL A 52 -9.50 -2.81 -2.64
C VAL A 52 -10.72 -2.76 -1.73
N ALA A 53 -11.58 -3.79 -1.76
CA ALA A 53 -12.75 -3.87 -0.90
C ALA A 53 -12.35 -4.06 0.57
N GLU A 54 -11.43 -4.97 0.86
CA GLU A 54 -10.89 -5.22 2.19
C GLU A 54 -10.20 -3.97 2.75
N PHE A 55 -9.35 -3.32 1.95
CA PHE A 55 -8.69 -2.07 2.33
C PHE A 55 -9.72 -1.00 2.71
N LYS A 56 -10.77 -0.80 1.91
CA LYS A 56 -11.82 0.20 2.21
C LYS A 56 -12.56 -0.09 3.51
N LEU A 57 -12.87 -1.36 3.77
CA LEU A 57 -13.53 -1.78 5.01
C LEU A 57 -12.62 -1.49 6.22
N GLN A 58 -11.37 -1.95 6.17
CA GLN A 58 -10.41 -1.72 7.24
C GLN A 58 -10.16 -0.22 7.48
N ARG A 59 -10.06 0.57 6.40
CA ARG A 59 -9.87 2.02 6.47
C ARG A 59 -11.04 2.74 7.14
N ALA A 60 -12.27 2.28 6.93
CA ALA A 60 -13.45 2.84 7.58
C ALA A 60 -13.42 2.61 9.10
N LEU A 61 -12.96 1.42 9.52
CA LEU A 61 -12.82 1.04 10.94
C LEU A 61 -11.67 1.76 11.66
N GLU A 62 -10.61 2.14 10.93
CA GLU A 62 -9.42 2.80 11.50
C GLU A 62 -9.64 4.27 11.88
N ARG A 63 -10.50 4.99 11.15
CA ARG A 63 -10.76 6.43 11.38
C ARG A 63 -10.92 6.82 12.86
N PRO A 64 -11.73 6.12 13.68
CA PRO A 64 -11.83 6.42 15.11
C PRO A 64 -10.52 6.17 15.88
N LYS A 65 -9.78 5.10 15.58
CA LYS A 65 -8.50 4.79 16.25
C LYS A 65 -7.45 5.87 16.00
N ARG A 66 -7.38 6.39 14.77
CA ARG A 66 -6.47 7.46 14.41
C ARG A 66 -6.72 8.74 15.20
N LYS A 67 -7.98 9.02 15.52
CA LYS A 67 -8.35 10.12 16.43
C LYS A 67 -7.80 9.85 17.84
N THR A 68 -7.98 8.64 18.36
CA THR A 68 -7.42 8.26 19.67
C THR A 68 -5.91 8.36 19.74
N LEU A 69 -5.17 7.99 18.68
CA LEU A 69 -3.73 8.21 18.62
C LEU A 69 -3.39 9.71 18.62
N HIS A 70 -4.12 10.52 17.87
CA HIS A 70 -3.95 11.97 17.85
C HIS A 70 -4.12 12.56 19.25
N ASP A 71 -5.22 12.22 19.93
CA ASP A 71 -5.54 12.69 21.28
C ASP A 71 -4.48 12.22 22.29
N SER A 72 -3.98 10.99 22.15
CA SER A 72 -2.92 10.44 23.02
C SER A 72 -1.60 11.19 22.85
N ILE A 73 -1.25 11.60 21.63
CA ILE A 73 -0.04 12.39 21.35
C ILE A 73 -0.14 13.79 21.96
N GLU A 74 -1.32 14.40 22.00
CA GLU A 74 -1.52 15.75 22.58
C GLU A 74 -1.26 15.78 24.09
N ILE A 75 -1.57 14.70 24.80
CA ILE A 75 -1.35 14.59 26.26
C ILE A 75 0.04 14.02 26.62
N TRP A 76 0.89 13.76 25.62
CA TRP A 76 2.15 13.06 25.82
C TRP A 76 3.26 14.00 26.33
N LEU A 77 3.56 13.91 27.64
CA LEU A 77 4.49 14.82 28.33
C LEU A 77 5.93 14.79 27.78
N VAL A 78 6.38 13.65 27.27
CA VAL A 78 7.76 13.44 26.76
C VAL A 78 7.78 13.31 25.23
N ALA A 79 6.81 13.93 24.56
CA ALA A 79 6.67 13.86 23.12
C ALA A 79 7.89 14.44 22.37
N PRO A 80 8.34 13.81 21.28
CA PRO A 80 9.39 14.36 20.43
C PRO A 80 8.87 15.55 19.61
N ASN A 81 9.79 16.36 19.08
CA ASN A 81 9.43 17.42 18.14
C ASN A 81 8.63 16.86 16.95
N HIS A 82 7.57 17.58 16.56
CA HIS A 82 6.63 17.16 15.52
C HIS A 82 6.06 15.74 15.75
N ALA A 83 5.66 15.42 16.99
CA ALA A 83 5.25 14.09 17.42
C ALA A 83 4.27 13.37 16.49
N HIS A 84 3.25 14.06 15.96
CA HIS A 84 2.29 13.47 15.01
C HIS A 84 2.96 12.95 13.74
N SER A 85 3.83 13.74 13.11
CA SER A 85 4.47 13.34 11.85
C SER A 85 5.57 12.31 12.09
N THR A 86 6.30 12.44 13.21
CA THR A 86 7.31 11.49 13.65
C THR A 86 6.71 10.12 13.93
N MET A 87 5.61 10.06 14.70
CA MET A 87 4.91 8.81 15.02
C MET A 87 4.31 8.19 13.77
N ASN A 88 3.61 8.96 12.94
CA ASN A 88 3.03 8.44 11.70
C ASN A 88 4.09 7.85 10.77
N ASN A 89 5.26 8.48 10.62
CA ASN A 89 6.35 7.92 9.82
C ASN A 89 6.99 6.68 10.46
N LEU A 90 7.09 6.63 11.78
CA LEU A 90 7.59 5.46 12.51
C LEU A 90 6.69 4.25 12.24
N LEU A 91 5.38 4.40 12.44
CA LEU A 91 4.40 3.33 12.27
C LEU A 91 4.29 2.89 10.80
N LEU A 92 4.30 3.82 9.85
CA LEU A 92 4.34 3.49 8.41
C LEU A 92 5.57 2.67 8.06
N LYS A 93 6.74 3.04 8.61
CA LYS A 93 7.99 2.31 8.39
C LYS A 93 7.98 0.94 9.07
N GLY A 94 7.37 0.82 10.25
CA GLY A 94 7.20 -0.47 10.93
C GLY A 94 6.31 -1.43 10.13
N ALA A 95 5.21 -0.92 9.57
CA ALA A 95 4.25 -1.74 8.84
C ALA A 95 4.71 -2.14 7.42
N SER A 96 5.32 -1.20 6.69
CA SER A 96 5.63 -1.36 5.25
C SER A 96 7.14 -1.37 4.92
N GLY A 97 8.01 -1.11 5.90
CA GLY A 97 9.44 -0.88 5.67
C GLY A 97 9.78 0.49 5.05
N MET A 98 8.78 1.27 4.64
CA MET A 98 8.94 2.53 3.91
C MET A 98 8.34 3.71 4.69
N ASN A 99 8.95 4.89 4.58
CA ASN A 99 8.34 6.12 5.09
C ASN A 99 7.25 6.65 4.14
N LYS A 100 6.47 7.66 4.57
CA LYS A 100 5.40 8.25 3.75
C LYS A 100 5.85 8.65 2.34
N ARG A 101 7.01 9.31 2.20
CA ARG A 101 7.50 9.78 0.89
C ARG A 101 7.89 8.62 -0.02
N GLN A 102 8.53 7.59 0.54
CA GLN A 102 8.91 6.38 -0.20
C GLN A 102 7.68 5.61 -0.67
N LEU A 103 6.67 5.45 0.20
CA LEU A 103 5.40 4.80 -0.16
C LEU A 103 4.70 5.52 -1.30
N MET A 104 4.55 6.84 -1.19
CA MET A 104 3.90 7.64 -2.22
C MET A 104 4.65 7.59 -3.56
N ALA A 105 5.98 7.63 -3.53
CA ALA A 105 6.80 7.54 -4.73
C ALA A 105 6.74 6.15 -5.39
N ALA A 106 6.70 5.08 -4.59
CA ALA A 106 6.67 3.71 -5.10
C ALA A 106 5.29 3.29 -5.62
N ARG A 107 4.21 3.81 -5.02
CA ARG A 107 2.84 3.31 -5.23
C ARG A 107 1.87 4.35 -5.80
N GLY A 108 2.30 5.60 -5.95
CA GLY A 108 1.50 6.66 -6.59
C GLY A 108 0.32 7.18 -5.77
N GLY A 109 0.25 6.88 -4.47
CA GLY A 109 -0.84 7.32 -3.61
C GLY A 109 -0.69 8.77 -3.11
N TYR A 110 -1.82 9.40 -2.76
CA TYR A 110 -1.87 10.78 -2.25
C TYR A 110 -1.53 10.89 -0.75
N ASN A 111 -1.73 9.81 -0.01
CA ASN A 111 -1.47 9.71 1.43
C ASN A 111 -0.70 8.43 1.76
N GLY A 112 0.11 8.47 2.83
CA GLY A 112 0.92 7.32 3.24
C GLY A 112 0.08 6.10 3.63
N ILE A 113 -1.02 6.29 4.36
CA ILE A 113 -1.92 5.19 4.74
C ILE A 113 -2.69 4.65 3.54
N ASP A 114 -3.16 5.53 2.64
CA ASP A 114 -3.89 5.13 1.43
C ASP A 114 -2.97 4.44 0.40
N SER A 115 -1.67 4.37 0.68
CA SER A 115 -0.68 3.66 -0.12
C SER A 115 -0.30 2.30 0.46
N LEU A 116 -0.88 1.89 1.60
CA LEU A 116 -0.65 0.58 2.21
C LEU A 116 -1.51 -0.51 1.56
N THR A 117 -1.06 -1.76 1.60
CA THR A 117 -1.90 -2.93 1.32
C THR A 117 -2.81 -3.24 2.51
N SER A 118 -3.81 -4.10 2.35
CA SER A 118 -4.66 -4.61 3.44
C SER A 118 -3.82 -5.20 4.58
N THR A 119 -2.83 -6.03 4.24
CA THR A 119 -1.94 -6.66 5.23
C THR A 119 -1.07 -5.66 5.98
N GLU A 120 -0.57 -4.63 5.28
CA GLU A 120 0.23 -3.59 5.91
C GLU A 120 -0.64 -2.65 6.75
N LEU A 121 -1.87 -2.38 6.32
CA LEU A 121 -2.83 -1.58 7.06
C LEU A 121 -3.21 -2.27 8.38
N ALA A 122 -3.45 -3.58 8.36
CA ALA A 122 -3.68 -4.36 9.58
C ALA A 122 -2.49 -4.26 10.55
N ARG A 123 -1.25 -4.46 10.06
CA ARG A 123 -0.04 -4.29 10.89
C ARG A 123 0.10 -2.86 11.41
N PHE A 124 -0.21 -1.87 10.59
CA PHE A 124 -0.18 -0.46 11.00
C PHE A 124 -1.16 -0.22 12.16
N GLN A 125 -2.35 -0.81 12.12
CA GLN A 125 -3.33 -0.72 13.20
C GLN A 125 -2.84 -1.36 14.50
N ASP A 126 -2.23 -2.54 14.42
CA ASP A 126 -1.65 -3.21 15.61
C ASP A 126 -0.56 -2.34 16.26
N LEU A 127 0.27 -1.68 15.42
CA LEU A 127 1.29 -0.76 15.88
C LEU A 127 0.69 0.54 16.44
N GLU A 128 -0.41 1.05 15.88
CA GLU A 128 -1.14 2.20 16.45
C GLU A 128 -1.69 1.88 17.84
N ASP A 129 -2.34 0.74 18.01
CA ASP A 129 -2.91 0.32 19.31
C ASP A 129 -1.79 0.15 20.36
N MET A 130 -0.66 -0.44 19.97
CA MET A 130 0.54 -0.52 20.81
C MET A 130 1.07 0.87 21.18
N ALA A 131 1.22 1.77 20.21
CA ALA A 131 1.74 3.11 20.45
C ALA A 131 0.83 3.92 21.39
N ILE A 132 -0.50 3.81 21.22
CA ILE A 132 -1.48 4.43 22.13
C ILE A 132 -1.26 3.93 23.57
N ALA A 133 -1.12 2.61 23.76
CA ALA A 133 -0.91 2.03 25.08
C ALA A 133 0.41 2.51 25.70
N MET A 134 1.50 2.52 24.95
CA MET A 134 2.82 2.95 25.43
C MET A 134 2.85 4.45 25.78
N ILE A 135 2.20 5.30 24.97
CA ILE A 135 2.07 6.73 25.27
C ILE A 135 1.30 6.94 26.58
N LYS A 136 0.19 6.22 26.79
CA LYS A 136 -0.59 6.28 28.03
C LYS A 136 0.19 5.83 29.26
N LEU A 137 1.12 4.89 29.08
CA LEU A 137 2.04 4.43 30.13
C LEU A 137 3.23 5.38 30.35
N GLY A 138 3.28 6.52 29.64
CA GLY A 138 4.33 7.52 29.80
C GLY A 138 5.67 7.13 29.15
N MET A 139 5.68 6.14 28.26
CA MET A 139 6.92 5.72 27.58
C MET A 139 7.42 6.80 26.62
N THR A 140 8.73 6.80 26.41
CA THR A 140 9.43 7.71 25.51
C THR A 140 9.34 7.24 24.05
N TYR A 141 9.62 8.15 23.12
CA TYR A 141 9.68 7.83 21.71
C TYR A 141 10.68 6.72 21.37
N GLN A 142 11.83 6.67 22.06
CA GLN A 142 12.86 5.65 21.76
C GLN A 142 12.40 4.25 22.16
N GLU A 143 11.64 4.12 23.25
CA GLU A 143 11.05 2.84 23.68
C GLU A 143 9.96 2.38 22.70
N ILE A 144 9.09 3.29 22.26
CA ILE A 144 8.09 2.98 21.23
C ILE A 144 8.79 2.54 19.94
N LYS A 145 9.82 3.26 19.52
CA LYS A 145 10.59 2.94 18.32
C LYS A 145 11.28 1.58 18.41
N SER A 146 11.84 1.21 19.55
CA SER A 146 12.49 -0.10 19.72
C SER A 146 11.48 -1.24 19.64
N MET A 147 10.27 -1.04 20.15
CA MET A 147 9.18 -2.01 20.07
C MET A 147 8.64 -2.17 18.64
N VAL A 148 8.48 -1.07 17.90
CA VAL A 148 8.01 -1.10 16.49
C VAL A 148 8.95 -1.92 15.59
N PHE A 149 10.27 -1.85 15.82
CA PHE A 149 11.26 -2.59 15.03
C PHE A 149 11.75 -3.88 15.71
N ARG A 150 11.09 -4.32 16.78
CA ARG A 150 11.48 -5.55 17.46
C ARG A 150 11.28 -6.71 16.48
N PRO A 151 12.31 -7.53 16.21
CA PRO A 151 12.13 -8.72 15.41
C PRO A 151 11.10 -9.60 16.15
N GLN A 152 10.02 -9.98 15.46
CA GLN A 152 9.10 -10.97 15.99
C GLN A 152 9.94 -12.22 16.30
N GLN A 153 10.05 -12.59 17.57
CA GLN A 153 10.58 -13.90 17.92
C GLN A 153 9.60 -14.90 17.31
N GLY A 154 10.03 -15.57 16.25
CA GLY A 154 9.21 -16.49 15.47
C GLY A 154 8.58 -17.55 16.37
N GLY A 155 7.27 -17.74 16.18
CA GLY A 155 6.58 -18.98 16.50
C GLY A 155 6.50 -19.86 15.27
#